data_AF-T2CBC6-F1
#
_entry.id   AF-T2CBC6-F1
#
_cell.length_a   1.000
_cell.length_b   1.000
_cell.length_c   1.000
_cell.angle_alpha   90.00
_cell.angle_beta   90.00
_cell.angle_gamma   90.00
#
_symmetry.space_group_name_H-M   'P 1'
#
loop_
_entity.id
_entity.type
_entity.pdbx_description
1 polymer ?
#
loop_
_entity_poly.entity_id
_entity_poly.type
_entity_poly.pdbx_seq_one_letter_code
_entity_poly.pdbx_strand_id
1 'polypeptide(L)' 'LLPCAGMKKTLVFYRGRAPKGEKSNWVMHEYRLEGKFAYHYLSRTSKDEWVISRVFQQTGTGTSAASGGG' A
#
# COMPACT_ATOMS: atom_id res chain seq x y z
N LEU A 1 -25.58 2.51 -3.02
CA LEU A 1 -24.18 2.34 -2.59
C LEU A 1 -23.30 2.42 -3.83
N LEU A 2 -22.43 3.43 -3.95
CA LEU A 2 -21.51 3.51 -5.08
C LEU A 2 -20.42 2.44 -4.92
N PRO A 3 -20.05 1.70 -5.97
CA PRO A 3 -19.00 0.69 -5.90
C PRO A 3 -17.64 1.33 -5.60
N CYS A 4 -16.80 0.64 -4.81
CA CYS A 4 -15.42 1.04 -4.56
C CYS A 4 -14.65 1.14 -5.90
N ALA A 5 -13.92 2.24 -6.10
CA ALA A 5 -13.26 2.54 -7.37
C ALA A 5 -11.83 1.95 -7.52
N GLY A 6 -11.31 1.29 -6.49
CA GLY A 6 -9.95 0.74 -6.51
C GLY A 6 -9.51 0.09 -5.20
N MET A 7 -8.25 -0.34 -5.19
CA MET A 7 -7.56 -1.02 -4.11
C MET A 7 -6.48 -0.13 -3.50
N LYS A 8 -6.27 -0.26 -2.18
CA LYS A 8 -5.15 0.34 -1.46
C LYS A 8 -4.36 -0.75 -0.74
N LYS A 9 -3.06 -0.86 -1.04
CA LYS A 9 -2.11 -1.73 -0.35
C LYS A 9 -1.19 -0.89 0.52
N THR A 10 -0.97 -1.32 1.77
CA THR A 10 -0.05 -0.65 2.71
C THR A 10 1.19 -1.51 2.90
N LEU A 11 2.36 -0.90 2.76
CA LEU A 11 3.67 -1.52 2.93
C LEU A 11 4.47 -0.76 3.99
N VAL A 12 5.30 -1.49 4.73
CA VAL A 12 6.28 -0.93 5.67
C VAL A 12 7.67 -1.34 5.20
N PHE A 13 8.59 -0.38 5.16
CA PHE A 13 9.97 -0.70 4.79
C PHE A 13 10.75 -1.26 5.97
N TYR A 14 11.62 -2.21 5.66
CA TYR A 14 12.57 -2.80 6.59
C TYR A 14 13.99 -2.50 6.12
N ARG A 15 14.89 -2.20 7.06
CA ARG A 15 16.32 -2.04 6.81
C ARG A 15 17.00 -3.39 6.94
N GLY A 16 17.86 -3.74 5.98
CA GLY A 16 18.59 -5.02 5.97
C GLY A 16 17.91 -6.10 5.11
N ARG A 17 18.36 -7.35 5.25
CA ARG A 17 17.81 -8.49 4.49
C ARG A 17 16.80 -9.27 5.32
N ALA A 18 15.73 -9.72 4.68
CA ALA A 18 14.83 -10.68 5.28
C ALA A 18 15.57 -11.98 5.67
N PRO A 19 15.19 -12.64 6.77
CA PRO A 19 14.11 -12.31 7.70
C PRO A 19 14.53 -11.38 8.86
N LYS A 20 15.82 -11.06 8.99
CA LYS A 20 16.38 -10.32 10.15
C LYS A 20 16.33 -8.79 9.99
N GLY A 21 15.49 -8.28 9.10
CA GLY A 21 15.41 -6.85 8.82
C GLY A 21 14.79 -6.07 10.00
N GLU A 22 15.27 -4.85 10.23
CA GLU A 22 14.73 -3.96 11.26
C GLU A 22 13.59 -3.12 10.66
N LYS A 23 12.43 -3.09 11.33
CA LYS A 23 11.29 -2.28 10.89
C LYS A 23 11.65 -0.80 10.92
N SER A 24 11.38 -0.08 9.83
CA SER A 24 11.54 1.37 9.77
C SER A 24 10.20 2.10 9.93
N ASN A 25 10.26 3.41 10.16
CA ASN A 25 9.07 4.28 10.19
C ASN A 25 8.59 4.70 8.80
N TRP A 26 9.18 4.16 7.73
CA TRP A 26 8.77 4.45 6.37
C TRP A 26 7.59 3.58 5.99
N VAL A 27 6.52 4.25 5.58
CA VAL A 27 5.29 3.64 5.10
C VAL A 27 5.08 4.01 3.64
N MET A 28 4.66 3.04 2.84
CA MET A 28 4.19 3.24 1.49
C MET A 28 2.73 2.84 1.39
N HIS A 29 1.91 3.70 0.81
CA HIS A 29 0.59 3.33 0.33
C HIS A 29 0.63 3.24 -1.19
N GLU A 30 0.25 2.10 -1.71
CA GLU A 30 0.12 1.84 -3.14
C GLU A 30 -1.38 1.79 -3.49
N TYR A 31 -1.78 2.58 -4.47
CA TYR A 31 -3.16 2.69 -4.93
C TYR A 31 -3.27 2.21 -6.37
N ARG A 32 -4.25 1.33 -6.60
CA ARG A 32 -4.59 0.78 -7.93
C ARG A 32 -6.06 1.01 -8.21
N LEU A 33 -6.39 1.41 -9.43
CA LEU A 33 -7.78 1.48 -9.89
C LEU A 33 -8.22 0.07 -10.30
N GLU A 34 -9.38 -0.37 -9.83
CA GLU A 34 -9.92 -1.70 -10.10
C GLU A 34 -11.38 -1.61 -10.57
N GLY A 35 -11.86 -2.69 -11.18
CA GLY A 35 -13.26 -2.80 -11.61
C GLY A 35 -13.64 -1.85 -12.74
N LYS A 36 -14.94 -1.51 -12.83
CA LYS A 36 -15.55 -0.77 -13.96
C LYS A 36 -14.95 0.63 -14.16
N PHE A 37 -14.46 1.27 -13.11
CA PHE A 37 -13.80 2.58 -13.20
C PHE A 37 -12.48 2.50 -13.98
N ALA A 38 -11.69 1.45 -13.78
CA ALA A 38 -10.49 1.23 -14.58
C ALA A 38 -10.81 0.97 -16.07
N TYR A 39 -11.99 0.45 -16.42
CA TYR A 39 -12.40 0.29 -17.82
C TYR A 39 -12.87 1.60 -18.49
N HIS A 40 -13.44 2.52 -17.72
CA HIS A 40 -13.97 3.78 -18.25
C HIS A 40 -12.91 4.88 -18.35
N TYR A 41 -11.96 4.94 -17.42
CA TYR A 41 -10.97 6.01 -17.34
C TYR A 41 -9.59 5.60 -17.86
N LEU A 42 -9.29 4.31 -17.95
CA LEU A 42 -8.04 3.79 -18.48
C LEU A 42 -8.32 2.92 -19.70
N SER A 43 -7.60 3.17 -20.80
CA SER A 43 -7.55 2.25 -21.93
C SER A 43 -7.18 0.85 -21.45
N ARG A 44 -7.71 -0.20 -22.10
CA ARG A 44 -7.46 -1.60 -21.73
C ARG A 44 -5.96 -1.94 -21.64
N THR A 45 -5.11 -1.19 -22.34
CA THR A 45 -3.65 -1.34 -22.36
C THR A 45 -2.95 -0.68 -21.16
N SER A 46 -3.54 0.33 -20.52
CA SER A 46 -2.90 1.10 -19.44
C SER A 46 -3.24 0.65 -18.02
N LYS A 47 -3.95 -0.48 -17.88
CA LYS A 47 -4.38 -1.02 -16.58
C LYS A 47 -3.26 -1.62 -15.74
N ASP A 48 -2.23 -2.12 -16.39
CA ASP A 48 -1.10 -2.79 -15.73
C ASP A 48 0.13 -1.89 -15.59
N GLU A 49 0.06 -0.65 -16.08
CA GLU A 49 1.25 0.19 -16.29
C GLU A 49 1.49 1.18 -15.15
N TRP A 50 0.45 1.62 -14.42
CA TRP A 50 0.58 2.73 -13.48
C TRP A 50 -0.01 2.39 -12.10
N VAL A 51 0.80 2.64 -11.06
CA VAL A 51 0.38 2.64 -9.66
C VAL A 51 0.70 4.00 -9.06
N ILE A 52 -0.15 4.49 -8.15
CA ILE A 52 0.15 5.69 -7.38
C ILE A 52 0.74 5.25 -6.05
N SER A 53 1.97 5.66 -5.79
CA SER A 53 2.66 5.37 -4.53
C SER A 53 2.84 6.64 -3.72
N ARG A 54 2.36 6.63 -2.47
CA ARG A 54 2.62 7.66 -1.47
C ARG A 54 3.59 7.12 -0.43
N VAL A 55 4.79 7.68 -0.38
CA VAL A 55 5.82 7.32 0.61
C VAL A 55 5.92 8.45 1.64
N PHE A 56 5.92 8.09 2.91
CA PHE A 56 6.07 9.06 4.00
C PHE A 56 6.75 8.41 5.21
N GLN A 57 7.38 9.26 6.02
CA GLN A 57 7.95 8.85 7.29
C GLN A 57 6.95 9.14 8.41
N GLN A 58 6.59 8.12 9.18
CA GLN A 58 5.75 8.30 10.34
C GLN A 58 6.58 8.90 11.47
N THR A 59 6.22 10.11 11.94
CA THR A 59 6.78 10.71 13.15
C THR A 59 6.20 9.97 14.36
N GLY A 60 7.02 9.22 15.07
CA GLY A 60 6.55 8.24 16.05
C GLY A 60 5.87 8.83 17.28
N THR A 61 4.74 8.24 17.66
CA THR A 61 4.55 7.76 19.04
C THR A 61 4.75 6.25 18.99
N GLY A 62 5.76 5.76 19.71
CA GLY A 62 6.03 4.33 19.81
C GLY A 62 4.88 3.53 20.42
N THR A 63 4.97 2.21 20.25
CA THR A 63 4.20 1.15 20.95
C THR A 63 2.68 1.11 20.73
N SER A 64 2.23 0.14 19.92
CA SER A 64 1.18 -0.82 20.30
C SER A 64 1.21 -2.05 19.38
N ALA A 65 1.49 -3.20 20.00
CA ALA A 65 1.04 -4.58 19.68
C ALA A 65 1.22 -5.07 18.22
N ALA A 66 2.12 -6.00 17.89
CA ALA A 66 2.03 -7.41 18.28
C ALA A 66 0.70 -7.80 18.95
N SER A 67 -0.36 -7.96 18.16
CA SER A 67 -1.53 -8.76 18.56
C SER A 67 -1.99 -9.58 17.36
N GLY A 68 -1.86 -10.90 17.49
CA GLY A 68 -2.43 -11.92 16.58
C GLY A 68 -1.37 -12.95 16.18
N GLY A 69 -1.31 -14.14 16.78
CA GLY A 69 -2.17 -14.76 17.78
C GLY A 69 -1.48 -15.97 18.41
N GLY A 70 -2.01 -16.41 19.56
CA GLY A 70 -1.85 -17.79 20.02
C GLY A 70 -2.78 -18.73 19.27
#